data_AF-A0A7Y5L3W4-F1
#
_entry.id   AF-A0A7Y5L3W4-F1
#
_cell.length_a   1.000
_cell.length_b   1.000
_cell.length_c   1.000
_cell.angle_alpha   90.00
_cell.angle_beta   90.00
_cell.angle_gamma   90.00
#
_symmetry.space_group_name_H-M   'P 1'
#
loop_
_entity.id
_entity.type
_entity.pdbx_description
1 polymer ?
#
loop_
_entity_poly.entity_id
_entity_poly.type
_entity_poly.pdbx_seq_one_letter_code
_entity_poly.pdbx_strand_id
1 'polypeptide(L)'
;MAKKILKITGIVIAAAFIIIQFIPVNRDNPPVVNNVNWDSPETKAMFYRACADCHSNETKWPWYSYITPVSWRVADHVKDGRKHFNISASDMGESHEAGEEVEKGYMPLSDYLIMHSEAKLTPEEKSKFIAGLNKTFPPKERRGKKEQTGESEHEKGEY
;
A
#
# COMPACT_ATOMS: atom_id res chain seq x y z
N MET A 1 18.53 -7.14 46.18
CA MET A 1 17.62 -8.02 45.41
C MET A 1 17.22 -7.43 44.05
N ALA A 2 16.85 -6.14 43.96
CA ALA A 2 16.47 -5.48 42.70
C ALA A 2 17.49 -5.61 41.53
N LYS A 3 18.80 -5.48 41.78
CA LYS A 3 19.84 -5.63 40.74
C LYS A 3 19.88 -7.04 40.12
N LYS A 4 19.58 -8.09 40.91
CA LYS A 4 19.51 -9.47 40.41
C LYS A 4 18.25 -9.67 39.57
N ILE A 5 17.12 -9.10 39.99
CA ILE A 5 15.85 -9.16 39.25
C ILE A 5 16.00 -8.46 37.89
N LEU A 6 16.54 -7.22 37.84
CA LEU A 6 16.78 -6.51 36.58
C LEU A 6 17.67 -7.30 35.62
N LYS A 7 18.73 -7.94 36.13
CA LYS A 7 19.64 -8.76 35.32
C LYS A 7 18.92 -9.99 34.74
N ILE A 8 18.11 -10.68 35.54
CA ILE A 8 17.32 -11.83 35.08
C ILE A 8 16.29 -11.40 34.04
N THR A 9 15.55 -10.31 34.28
CA THR A 9 14.57 -9.77 33.32
C THR A 9 15.24 -9.44 31.99
N GLY A 10 16.40 -8.77 31.99
CA GLY A 10 17.13 -8.45 30.76
C GLY A 10 17.56 -9.70 29.98
N ILE A 11 18.03 -10.74 30.67
CA ILE A 11 18.41 -12.02 30.04
C ILE A 11 17.19 -12.70 29.42
N VAL A 12 16.05 -12.72 30.12
CA VAL A 12 14.81 -13.32 29.62
C VAL A 12 14.32 -12.60 28.36
N ILE A 13 14.33 -11.26 28.35
CA ILE A 13 13.93 -10.47 27.18
C ILE A 13 14.87 -10.72 26.01
N ALA A 14 16.19 -10.72 26.24
CA ALA A 14 17.18 -10.97 25.19
C ALA A 14 17.04 -12.39 24.62
N ALA A 15 16.84 -13.40 25.47
CA ALA A 15 16.61 -14.78 25.03
C ALA A 15 15.32 -14.89 24.21
N ALA A 16 14.23 -14.27 24.66
CA ALA A 16 12.97 -14.23 23.91
C ALA A 16 13.14 -13.53 22.55
N PHE A 17 13.87 -12.41 22.51
CA PHE A 17 14.18 -11.70 21.27
C PHE A 17 15.03 -12.53 20.30
N ILE A 18 15.97 -13.35 20.79
CA ILE A 18 16.75 -14.26 19.95
C ILE A 18 15.85 -15.38 19.42
N ILE A 19 15.03 -16.00 20.29
CA ILE A 19 14.14 -17.10 19.91
C ILE A 19 13.14 -16.65 18.83
N ILE A 20 12.56 -15.46 18.96
CA ILE A 20 11.54 -14.99 18.01
C ILE A 20 12.10 -14.75 16.59
N GLN A 21 13.41 -14.47 16.44
CA GLN A 21 14.03 -14.31 15.11
C GLN A 21 13.97 -15.59 14.26
N PHE A 22 13.80 -16.76 14.87
CA PHE A 22 13.75 -18.03 14.16
C PHE A 22 12.38 -18.36 13.59
N ILE A 23 11.37 -17.48 13.75
CA ILE A 23 10.06 -17.64 13.11
C ILE A 23 10.16 -17.08 11.68
N PRO A 24 10.17 -17.94 10.64
CA PRO A 24 10.39 -17.50 9.27
C PRO A 24 9.18 -16.71 8.75
N VAL A 25 9.43 -15.83 7.79
CA VAL A 25 8.40 -15.15 7.01
C VAL A 25 8.77 -15.17 5.53
N ASN A 26 7.79 -15.38 4.66
CA ASN A 26 8.00 -15.43 3.22
C ASN A 26 8.28 -14.02 2.68
N ARG A 27 9.34 -13.89 1.88
CA ARG A 27 9.78 -12.64 1.23
C ARG A 27 10.24 -12.92 -0.19
N ASP A 28 9.43 -13.65 -0.94
CA ASP A 28 9.77 -14.05 -2.30
C ASP A 28 9.37 -12.97 -3.32
N ASN A 29 10.09 -12.94 -4.43
CA ASN A 29 9.77 -12.15 -5.62
C ASN A 29 9.40 -13.13 -6.74
N PRO A 30 8.10 -13.39 -6.97
CA PRO A 30 7.67 -14.26 -8.06
C PRO A 30 8.09 -13.70 -9.43
N PRO A 31 8.02 -14.48 -10.51
CA PRO A 31 8.28 -13.97 -11.85
C PRO A 31 7.38 -12.78 -12.21
N VAL A 32 7.93 -11.82 -12.95
CA VAL A 32 7.14 -10.75 -13.58
C VAL A 32 6.54 -11.32 -14.87
N VAL A 33 5.22 -11.36 -14.95
CA VAL A 33 4.48 -11.93 -16.09
C VAL A 33 3.65 -10.91 -16.85
N ASN A 34 3.69 -9.65 -16.42
CA ASN A 34 2.96 -8.53 -17.02
C ASN A 34 3.89 -7.33 -17.24
N ASN A 35 3.59 -6.54 -18.26
CA ASN A 35 4.28 -5.29 -18.55
C ASN A 35 3.26 -4.18 -18.74
N VAL A 36 3.26 -3.20 -17.83
CA VAL A 36 2.32 -2.08 -17.83
C VAL A 36 2.67 -1.10 -18.94
N ASN A 37 1.68 -0.75 -19.75
CA ASN A 37 1.76 0.36 -20.70
C ASN A 37 1.48 1.68 -19.98
N TRP A 38 2.51 2.27 -19.39
CA TRP A 38 2.43 3.52 -18.66
C TRP A 38 2.08 4.69 -19.59
N ASP A 39 1.28 5.64 -19.09
CA ASP A 39 0.96 6.85 -19.85
C ASP A 39 2.22 7.70 -20.15
N SER A 40 3.20 7.66 -19.24
CA SER A 40 4.46 8.37 -19.38
C SER A 40 5.61 7.72 -18.60
N PRO A 41 6.88 7.99 -18.97
CA PRO A 41 8.03 7.60 -18.16
C PRO A 41 8.02 8.21 -16.75
N GLU A 42 7.45 9.41 -16.57
CA GLU A 42 7.37 10.10 -15.29
C GLU A 42 6.44 9.35 -14.32
N THR A 43 5.27 8.91 -14.80
CA THR A 43 4.33 8.09 -14.01
C THR A 43 4.95 6.75 -13.61
N LYS A 44 5.65 6.08 -14.53
CA LYS A 44 6.39 4.86 -14.22
C LYS A 44 7.42 5.11 -13.12
N ALA A 45 8.23 6.17 -13.24
CA ALA A 45 9.26 6.49 -12.27
C ALA A 45 8.67 6.77 -10.87
N MET A 46 7.58 7.54 -10.79
CA MET A 46 6.89 7.81 -9.53
C MET A 46 6.29 6.54 -8.92
N PHE A 47 5.71 5.64 -9.73
CA PHE A 47 5.20 4.36 -9.26
C PHE A 47 6.30 3.48 -8.66
N TYR A 48 7.44 3.36 -9.34
CA TYR A 48 8.56 2.55 -8.85
C TYR A 48 9.25 3.16 -7.63
N ARG A 49 9.13 4.47 -7.43
CA ARG A 49 9.61 5.18 -6.25
C ARG A 49 8.67 5.03 -5.05
N ALA A 50 7.36 5.06 -5.26
CA ALA A 50 6.38 5.23 -4.19
C ALA A 50 5.51 3.99 -3.90
N CYS A 51 5.38 3.06 -4.85
CA CYS A 51 4.38 1.99 -4.81
C CYS A 51 4.94 0.59 -5.07
N ALA A 52 5.95 0.46 -5.94
CA ALA A 52 6.37 -0.85 -6.45
C ALA A 52 6.92 -1.80 -5.38
N ASP A 53 7.42 -1.30 -4.25
CA ASP A 53 7.89 -2.17 -3.17
C ASP A 53 6.76 -3.03 -2.57
N CYS A 54 5.50 -2.55 -2.61
CA CYS A 54 4.34 -3.34 -2.19
C CYS A 54 3.47 -3.85 -3.36
N HIS A 55 3.45 -3.15 -4.49
CA HIS A 55 2.54 -3.42 -5.61
C HIS A 55 3.23 -4.02 -6.85
N SER A 56 4.37 -4.69 -6.67
CA SER A 56 5.06 -5.42 -7.74
C SER A 56 5.68 -6.73 -7.21
N ASN A 57 6.06 -7.63 -8.13
CA ASN A 57 6.94 -8.75 -7.81
C ASN A 57 8.42 -8.37 -7.77
N GLU A 58 8.75 -7.08 -7.91
CA GLU A 58 10.12 -6.55 -7.90
C GLU A 58 10.45 -5.84 -6.57
N THR A 59 9.80 -6.27 -5.48
CA THR A 59 9.98 -5.69 -4.13
C THR A 59 11.45 -5.64 -3.74
N LYS A 60 11.94 -4.46 -3.35
CA LYS A 60 13.25 -4.29 -2.75
C LYS A 60 13.15 -4.51 -1.24
N TRP A 61 13.39 -5.74 -0.81
CA TRP A 61 13.33 -6.11 0.60
C TRP A 61 14.40 -5.37 1.42
N PRO A 62 14.01 -4.43 2.31
CA PRO A 62 14.97 -3.69 3.11
C PRO A 62 15.57 -4.58 4.20
N TRP A 63 16.77 -4.25 4.71
CA TRP A 63 17.46 -5.08 5.71
C TRP A 63 16.64 -5.32 6.99
N TYR A 64 15.80 -4.37 7.40
CA TYR A 64 14.94 -4.53 8.58
C TYR A 64 13.76 -5.49 8.34
N SER A 65 13.47 -5.85 7.09
CA SER A 65 12.50 -6.93 6.77
C SER A 65 13.01 -8.33 7.16
N TYR A 66 14.25 -8.43 7.64
CA TYR A 66 14.87 -9.65 8.16
C TYR A 66 14.93 -9.67 9.69
N ILE A 67 14.43 -8.64 10.37
CA ILE A 67 14.47 -8.53 11.85
C ILE A 67 13.05 -8.64 12.40
N THR A 68 12.80 -9.64 13.22
CA THR A 68 11.50 -9.86 13.87
C THR A 68 11.35 -8.93 15.09
N PRO A 69 10.15 -8.36 15.33
CA PRO A 69 8.87 -8.57 14.65
C PRO A 69 8.61 -7.70 13.42
N VAL A 70 9.52 -6.77 13.08
CA VAL A 70 9.34 -5.84 11.94
C VAL A 70 9.15 -6.60 10.63
N SER A 71 9.91 -7.68 10.44
CA SER A 71 9.82 -8.59 9.29
C SER A 71 8.41 -9.06 8.99
N TRP A 72 7.58 -9.32 10.01
CA TRP A 72 6.22 -9.80 9.82
C TRP A 72 5.32 -8.71 9.25
N ARG A 73 5.42 -7.48 9.79
CA ARG A 73 4.63 -6.35 9.31
C ARG A 73 4.98 -6.00 7.87
N VAL A 74 6.27 -5.96 7.54
CA VAL A 74 6.72 -5.64 6.16
C VAL A 74 6.21 -6.69 5.18
N ALA A 75 6.38 -7.98 5.50
CA ALA A 75 5.92 -9.05 4.62
C ALA A 75 4.40 -9.07 4.46
N ASP A 76 3.66 -8.79 5.53
CA ASP A 76 2.19 -8.72 5.48
C ASP A 76 1.72 -7.56 4.60
N HIS A 77 2.32 -6.36 4.71
CA HIS A 77 2.03 -5.24 3.81
C HIS A 77 2.33 -5.55 2.34
N VAL A 78 3.46 -6.19 2.03
CA VAL A 78 3.79 -6.58 0.66
C VAL A 78 2.81 -7.63 0.14
N LYS A 79 2.45 -8.62 0.97
CA LYS A 79 1.49 -9.66 0.62
C LYS A 79 0.09 -9.07 0.34
N ASP A 80 -0.40 -8.20 1.23
CA ASP A 80 -1.71 -7.58 1.11
C ASP A 80 -1.75 -6.57 -0.05
N GLY A 81 -0.69 -5.77 -0.21
CA GLY A 81 -0.49 -4.88 -1.34
C GLY A 81 -0.60 -5.61 -2.68
N ARG A 82 0.18 -6.69 -2.86
CA ARG A 82 0.14 -7.52 -4.07
C ARG A 82 -1.21 -8.22 -4.29
N LYS A 83 -1.92 -8.57 -3.22
CA LYS A 83 -3.25 -9.20 -3.30
C LYS A 83 -4.30 -8.24 -3.85
N HIS A 84 -4.24 -6.97 -3.48
CA HIS A 84 -5.17 -5.95 -3.95
C HIS A 84 -4.75 -5.37 -5.31
N PHE A 85 -3.45 -5.15 -5.51
CA PHE A 85 -2.93 -4.58 -6.75
C PHE A 85 -1.48 -5.01 -6.99
N ASN A 86 -1.19 -5.61 -8.14
CA ASN A 86 0.17 -6.02 -8.51
C ASN A 86 0.45 -5.81 -10.00
N ILE A 87 1.36 -4.88 -10.33
CA ILE A 87 1.72 -4.57 -11.72
C ILE A 87 2.44 -5.72 -12.44
N SER A 88 3.02 -6.67 -11.68
CA SER A 88 3.79 -7.79 -12.21
C SER A 88 2.93 -9.04 -12.46
N ALA A 89 1.68 -9.05 -11.97
CA ALA A 89 0.74 -10.16 -12.14
C ALA A 89 -0.09 -9.99 -13.42
N SER A 90 -0.58 -11.11 -13.98
CA SER A 90 -1.44 -11.10 -15.17
C SER A 90 -2.79 -10.44 -14.91
N ASP A 91 -3.33 -10.64 -13.70
CA ASP A 91 -4.44 -9.86 -13.16
C ASP A 91 -3.86 -8.84 -12.20
N MET A 92 -4.00 -7.56 -12.54
CA MET A 92 -3.50 -6.46 -11.72
C MET A 92 -4.46 -6.12 -10.57
N GLY A 93 -5.60 -6.81 -10.43
CA GLY A 93 -6.56 -6.59 -9.35
C GLY A 93 -7.21 -5.21 -9.44
N GLU A 94 -7.27 -4.51 -8.31
CA GLU A 94 -7.94 -3.21 -8.18
C GLU A 94 -7.05 -2.04 -8.65
N SER A 95 -6.28 -2.23 -9.73
CA SER A 95 -5.38 -1.18 -10.26
C SER A 95 -6.09 0.13 -10.59
N HIS A 96 -7.38 0.06 -10.95
CA HIS A 96 -8.26 1.21 -11.21
C HIS A 96 -8.48 2.13 -9.99
N GLU A 97 -8.18 1.68 -8.76
CA GLU A 97 -8.28 2.48 -7.53
C GLU A 97 -6.97 3.21 -7.22
N ALA A 98 -5.87 2.94 -7.92
CA ALA A 98 -4.55 3.47 -7.59
C ALA A 98 -4.53 5.01 -7.52
N GLY A 99 -5.18 5.69 -8.46
CA GLY A 99 -5.29 7.15 -8.46
C GLY A 99 -6.13 7.66 -7.28
N GLU A 100 -7.22 6.97 -6.94
CA GLU A 100 -8.14 7.32 -5.84
C GLU A 100 -7.46 7.13 -4.47
N GLU A 101 -6.70 6.06 -4.29
CA GLU A 101 -5.96 5.79 -3.05
C GLU A 101 -4.88 6.84 -2.79
N VAL A 102 -4.19 7.30 -3.85
CA VAL A 102 -3.25 8.43 -3.77
C VAL A 102 -3.99 9.73 -3.49
N GLU A 103 -5.10 10.00 -4.18
CA GLU A 103 -5.94 11.19 -3.98
C GLU A 103 -6.38 11.32 -2.53
N LYS A 104 -6.98 10.26 -1.97
CA LYS A 104 -7.44 10.17 -0.58
C LYS A 104 -6.32 10.18 0.45
N GLY A 105 -5.07 9.97 0.03
CA GLY A 105 -3.91 9.97 0.92
C GLY A 105 -3.75 8.68 1.73
N TYR A 106 -4.41 7.60 1.30
CA TYR A 106 -4.14 6.27 1.84
C TYR A 106 -2.83 5.70 1.32
N MET A 107 -2.43 6.11 0.10
CA MET A 107 -1.15 5.75 -0.49
C MET A 107 -0.26 6.98 -0.78
N PRO A 108 1.07 6.87 -0.57
CA PRO A 108 1.76 5.80 0.16
C PRO A 108 1.39 5.78 1.66
N LEU A 109 1.50 4.61 2.30
CA LEU A 109 1.21 4.48 3.74
C LEU A 109 2.05 5.45 4.58
N SER A 110 1.46 6.05 5.60
CA SER A 110 2.14 7.06 6.43
C SER A 110 3.31 6.49 7.23
N ASP A 111 3.21 5.25 7.70
CA ASP A 111 4.30 4.55 8.41
C ASP A 111 5.43 4.13 7.46
N TYR A 112 5.10 3.79 6.21
CA TYR A 112 6.09 3.57 5.15
C TYR A 112 6.95 4.81 4.90
N LEU A 113 6.34 6.00 4.89
CA LEU A 113 7.06 7.27 4.68
C LEU A 113 8.04 7.65 5.80
N ILE A 114 7.94 7.04 7.00
CA ILE A 114 8.89 7.27 8.10
C ILE A 114 10.28 6.76 7.71
N MET A 115 10.34 5.63 7.01
CA MET A 115 11.58 4.98 6.61
C MET A 115 11.92 5.16 5.13
N HIS A 116 10.97 5.65 4.32
CA HIS A 116 11.12 5.87 2.88
C HIS A 116 10.66 7.28 2.50
N SER A 117 11.38 8.30 3.00
CA SER A 117 11.10 9.70 2.68
C SER A 117 11.12 10.00 1.18
N GLU A 118 11.89 9.22 0.40
CA GLU A 118 11.96 9.27 -1.05
C GLU A 118 10.65 8.90 -1.73
N ALA A 119 9.73 8.19 -1.07
CA ALA A 119 8.41 7.87 -1.60
C ALA A 119 7.40 9.01 -1.41
N LYS A 120 7.75 10.06 -0.66
CA LYS A 120 6.86 11.20 -0.43
C LYS A 120 6.66 11.98 -1.73
N LEU A 121 5.40 12.26 -2.05
CA LEU A 121 5.02 13.05 -3.21
C LEU A 121 4.84 14.52 -2.80
N THR A 122 5.41 15.45 -3.57
CA THR A 122 5.03 16.88 -3.44
C THR A 122 3.59 17.11 -3.91
N PRO A 123 2.95 18.25 -3.60
CA PRO A 123 1.61 18.56 -4.14
C PRO A 123 1.55 18.50 -5.67
N GLU A 124 2.58 19.00 -6.34
CA GLU A 124 2.70 18.99 -7.80
C GLU A 124 2.88 17.58 -8.35
N GLU A 125 3.79 16.80 -7.74
CA GLU A 125 4.00 15.40 -8.11
C GLU A 125 2.72 14.58 -7.89
N LYS A 126 2.05 14.76 -6.76
CA LYS A 126 0.80 14.06 -6.43
C LYS A 126 -0.26 14.32 -7.49
N SER A 127 -0.47 15.57 -7.89
CA SER A 127 -1.44 15.92 -8.92
C SER A 127 -1.12 15.26 -10.28
N LYS A 128 0.14 15.36 -10.72
CA LYS A 128 0.59 14.70 -11.95
C LYS A 128 0.47 13.18 -11.88
N PHE A 129 0.84 12.60 -10.75
CA PHE A 129 0.84 11.16 -10.55
C PHE A 129 -0.57 10.60 -10.56
N ILE A 130 -1.54 11.25 -9.90
CA ILE A 130 -2.96 10.86 -9.97
C ILE A 130 -3.44 10.89 -11.43
N ALA A 131 -3.12 11.93 -12.18
CA ALA A 131 -3.50 12.02 -13.59
C ALA A 131 -2.86 10.91 -14.44
N GLY A 132 -1.58 10.61 -14.23
CA GLY A 132 -0.89 9.52 -14.92
C GLY A 132 -1.40 8.14 -14.55
N LEU A 133 -1.71 7.91 -13.27
CA LEU A 133 -2.34 6.69 -12.77
C LEU A 133 -3.71 6.50 -13.40
N ASN A 134 -4.56 7.51 -13.45
CA ASN A 134 -5.90 7.42 -14.06
C ASN A 134 -5.86 7.21 -15.58
N LYS A 135 -4.78 7.60 -16.26
CA LYS A 135 -4.56 7.27 -17.68
C LYS A 135 -4.04 5.85 -17.87
N THR A 136 -3.17 5.39 -16.97
CA THR A 136 -2.55 4.04 -17.02
C THR A 136 -3.53 2.96 -16.56
N PHE A 137 -4.30 3.25 -15.52
CA PHE A 137 -5.28 2.39 -14.87
C PHE A 137 -6.61 3.15 -14.74
N PRO A 138 -7.42 3.22 -15.81
CA PRO A 138 -8.66 3.98 -15.81
C PRO A 138 -9.60 3.55 -14.68
N PRO A 139 -10.19 4.50 -13.91
CA PRO A 139 -11.21 4.19 -12.92
C PRO A 139 -12.37 3.43 -13.57
N LYS A 140 -13.02 2.53 -12.82
CA LYS A 140 -14.29 1.94 -13.24
C LYS A 140 -15.27 3.09 -13.49
N GLU A 141 -15.96 3.07 -14.64
CA GLU A 141 -17.01 4.04 -14.92
C GLU A 141 -17.97 4.05 -13.73
N ARG A 142 -18.15 5.23 -13.12
CA ARG A 142 -19.17 5.41 -12.08
C ARG A 142 -20.51 5.15 -12.75
N ARG A 143 -21.01 3.92 -12.66
CA ARG A 143 -22.38 3.54 -13.05
C ARG A 143 -23.29 4.60 -12.45
N GLY A 144 -23.89 5.42 -13.32
CA GLY A 144 -24.44 6.71 -12.95
C GLY A 144 -25.29 6.65 -11.69
N LYS A 145 -25.01 7.55 -10.74
CA LYS A 145 -26.04 8.00 -9.81
C LYS A 145 -27.17 8.57 -10.68
N LYS A 146 -28.18 7.76 -10.99
CA LYS A 146 -29.47 8.30 -11.38
C LYS A 146 -29.93 9.18 -10.23
N GLU A 147 -30.18 10.44 -10.55
CA GLU A 147 -31.02 11.35 -9.79
C GLU A 147 -32.19 10.60 -9.14
N GLN A 148 -32.17 10.54 -7.82
CA GLN A 148 -33.39 10.50 -7.02
C GLN A 148 -33.55 11.89 -6.41
N THR A 149 -33.81 12.88 -7.26
CA THR A 149 -34.62 14.04 -6.89
C THR A 149 -36.07 13.56 -6.96
N GLY A 150 -36.49 12.88 -5.91
CA GLY A 150 -37.90 12.61 -5.65
C GLY A 150 -38.55 13.90 -5.21
N GLU A 151 -39.18 14.59 -6.16
CA GLU A 151 -40.13 15.67 -5.93
C GLU A 151 -41.32 15.08 -5.17
N SER A 152 -41.40 15.37 -3.86
CA SER A 152 -42.61 15.10 -3.08
C SER A 152 -43.48 16.36 -3.14
N GLU A 153 -44.45 16.33 -4.05
CA GLU A 153 -45.60 17.22 -4.04
C GLU A 153 -46.30 17.10 -2.68
N HIS A 154 -46.29 18.18 -1.90
CA HIS A 154 -47.15 18.34 -0.73
C HIS A 154 -48.56 18.68 -1.23
N GLU A 155 -49.37 17.65 -1.40
CA GLU A 155 -50.82 17.77 -1.58
C GLU A 155 -51.45 18.32 -0.29
N LYS A 156 -52.15 19.45 -0.42
CA LYS A 156 -52.89 20.11 0.66
C LYS A 156 -54.15 19.28 0.96
N GLY A 157 -54.28 18.84 2.21
CA GLY A 157 -55.54 18.33 2.73
C GLY A 157 -56.49 19.48 3.08
N GLU A 158 -57.65 19.51 2.41
CA GLU A 158 -58.88 20.13 2.91
C GLU A 158 -59.88 19.02 3.27
N TYR A 159 -60.67 19.30 4.32
CA TYR A 159 -61.77 18.54 4.95
C TYR A 159 -61.40 17.55 6.07
#